data_AF-A0A2V9W129-F1
#
_entry.id   AF-A0A2V9W129-F1
#
_cell.length_a   1.000
_cell.length_b   1.000
_cell.length_c   1.000
_cell.angle_alpha   90.00
_cell.angle_beta   90.00
_cell.angle_gamma   90.00
#
_symmetry.space_group_name_H-M   'P 1'
#
loop_
_entity.id
_entity.type
_entity.pdbx_description
1 polymer ?
#
loop_
_entity_poly.entity_id
_entity_poly.type
_entity_poly.pdbx_seq_one_letter_code
_entity_poly.pdbx_strand_id
1 'polypeptide(L)'
;MRGGGPGPTTECGSEVALVRGKLCQRRRPASRRYHSRKSICPARKLRLTSQAHCARKTRSSAPAIHCGLPTGPNMKIGQPDEERVFYHGEARSRELLMSEPETRPSIPPEELREGSDSFENSSTLPRGETGGIFRGTRGVRAIWRVAIYLICGFFTAYFAFWIGASFFREPVRGAAILWQEMYGQAALVLAAFAPALLMAHLEERKVDEYGLPRRHAFGKMFWVGAAWGLAAISVLMIALRGVHAFYFGHPVLHGGRILKFAVFWAVYFVLVGLFEEFLLRGYTLYTLARGIGFWPAAVLLSCAFGAIHFRNPGESWIGLLGAAAIGIFFCLTLRRTGDLWFAVGFHAFWDWGQTYLYSVPDSGTMEPGHLMRPSFAGPDWLSGGRVGPEGSVLCFVVIVGLCVAFARRYREVKFGVGTESGV
;
A
#
# COMPACT_ATOMS: atom_id res chain seq x y z
N MET A 1 53.85 -47.49 44.71
CA MET A 1 54.92 -46.98 45.60
C MET A 1 54.93 -45.44 45.56
N ARG A 2 55.80 -44.80 46.34
CA ARG A 2 56.16 -43.36 46.37
C ARG A 2 56.34 -42.77 44.95
N GLY A 3 56.17 -41.47 44.67
CA GLY A 3 55.74 -40.33 45.50
C GLY A 3 56.54 -39.04 45.19
N GLY A 4 55.95 -37.85 45.40
CA GLY A 4 56.66 -36.55 45.41
C GLY A 4 56.28 -35.54 44.29
N GLY A 5 56.08 -34.27 44.67
CA GLY A 5 56.16 -33.08 43.80
C GLY A 5 57.45 -32.28 44.10
N PRO A 6 57.74 -31.15 43.42
CA PRO A 6 57.05 -29.87 43.73
C PRO A 6 56.80 -28.94 42.50
N GLY A 7 56.26 -27.72 42.74
CA GLY A 7 56.16 -26.60 41.75
C GLY A 7 57.36 -25.63 41.87
N PRO A 8 57.21 -24.28 41.71
CA PRO A 8 56.06 -23.43 41.30
C PRO A 8 56.42 -22.28 40.28
N THR A 9 55.43 -21.47 39.83
CA THR A 9 55.49 -20.03 39.37
C THR A 9 54.09 -19.59 38.85
N THR A 10 53.41 -18.53 39.34
CA THR A 10 53.37 -17.08 38.94
C THR A 10 52.83 -16.79 37.51
N GLU A 11 52.06 -15.73 37.20
CA GLU A 11 51.78 -14.44 37.91
C GLU A 11 50.45 -13.73 37.47
N CYS A 12 50.10 -12.62 38.15
CA CYS A 12 49.19 -11.45 37.89
C CYS A 12 48.10 -11.43 36.76
N GLY A 13 47.02 -10.63 36.87
CA GLY A 13 46.57 -9.66 37.90
C GLY A 13 45.10 -9.22 37.67
N SER A 14 44.32 -8.93 38.73
CA SER A 14 44.06 -7.61 39.37
C SER A 14 42.94 -6.78 38.67
N GLU A 15 41.70 -6.77 39.20
CA GLU A 15 41.11 -5.74 40.11
C GLU A 15 40.55 -4.50 39.38
N VAL A 16 39.68 -3.62 39.90
CA VAL A 16 39.12 -3.31 41.25
C VAL A 16 37.57 -3.32 41.13
N ALA A 17 36.69 -3.84 42.01
CA ALA A 17 36.64 -4.13 43.46
C ALA A 17 35.95 -3.04 44.33
N LEU A 18 35.62 -3.38 45.59
CA LEU A 18 34.72 -2.66 46.54
C LEU A 18 33.23 -2.68 46.08
N VAL A 19 32.20 -2.36 46.90
CA VAL A 19 32.12 -1.79 48.27
C VAL A 19 31.37 -2.76 49.24
N ARG A 20 31.18 -2.32 50.50
CA ARG A 20 30.59 -3.01 51.67
C ARG A 20 29.04 -3.13 51.61
N GLY A 21 28.38 -4.08 52.30
CA GLY A 21 28.88 -5.24 53.07
C GLY A 21 27.95 -5.71 54.23
N LYS A 22 28.40 -6.76 54.95
CA LYS A 22 27.87 -7.37 56.22
C LYS A 22 26.67 -8.37 56.18
N LEU A 23 27.04 -9.64 56.40
CA LEU A 23 26.50 -10.62 57.38
C LEU A 23 25.11 -11.29 57.23
N CYS A 24 25.14 -12.63 57.40
CA CYS A 24 24.27 -13.55 58.16
C CYS A 24 22.84 -13.12 58.61
N GLN A 25 21.81 -13.99 58.66
CA GLN A 25 21.82 -15.47 58.74
C GLN A 25 20.48 -16.13 58.27
N ARG A 26 20.39 -17.48 58.33
CA ARG A 26 19.21 -18.29 57.91
C ARG A 26 18.04 -18.27 58.90
N ARG A 27 16.78 -18.36 58.41
CA ARG A 27 15.79 -19.45 58.68
C ARG A 27 14.38 -19.18 58.06
N ARG A 28 13.68 -20.25 57.65
CA ARG A 28 12.19 -20.30 57.48
C ARG A 28 11.58 -20.81 58.80
N PRO A 29 10.27 -20.59 59.12
CA PRO A 29 9.24 -21.57 58.71
C PRO A 29 7.76 -21.07 58.55
N ALA A 30 6.98 -21.90 57.84
CA ALA A 30 5.56 -22.29 58.06
C ALA A 30 4.43 -21.29 58.47
N SER A 31 3.47 -21.15 57.55
CA SER A 31 1.98 -21.20 57.69
C SER A 31 1.28 -21.24 59.07
N ARG A 32 0.13 -20.54 59.18
CA ARG A 32 -1.07 -20.96 59.96
C ARG A 32 -2.39 -20.36 59.42
N ARG A 33 -3.52 -21.04 59.66
CA ARG A 33 -4.92 -20.54 59.51
C ARG A 33 -5.47 -20.16 60.90
N TYR A 34 -6.40 -19.19 61.02
CA TYR A 34 -7.72 -19.41 61.68
C TYR A 34 -8.74 -18.23 61.65
N HIS A 35 -10.02 -18.61 61.50
CA HIS A 35 -11.30 -18.05 62.01
C HIS A 35 -11.70 -16.54 62.08
N SER A 36 -12.73 -16.20 61.29
CA SER A 36 -14.15 -15.95 61.69
C SER A 36 -14.56 -14.85 62.71
N ARG A 37 -15.30 -13.85 62.20
CA ARG A 37 -16.62 -13.27 62.67
C ARG A 37 -17.21 -12.51 61.46
N LYS A 38 -18.48 -12.55 61.03
CA LYS A 38 -19.86 -12.49 61.64
C LYS A 38 -20.36 -11.09 62.03
N SER A 39 -21.04 -10.42 61.08
CA SER A 39 -22.04 -9.35 61.23
C SER A 39 -22.94 -9.36 59.96
N ILE A 40 -24.16 -9.91 60.03
CA ILE A 40 -25.45 -9.25 60.34
C ILE A 40 -25.92 -8.26 59.25
N CYS A 41 -27.00 -8.64 58.56
CA CYS A 41 -27.78 -7.78 57.65
C CYS A 41 -29.21 -7.59 58.20
N PRO A 42 -29.85 -6.42 58.01
CA PRO A 42 -31.30 -6.27 58.10
C PRO A 42 -31.97 -6.66 56.75
N ALA A 43 -33.18 -7.21 56.80
CA ALA A 43 -33.90 -7.68 55.61
C ALA A 43 -35.05 -6.73 55.20
N ARG A 44 -35.36 -6.67 53.90
CA ARG A 44 -36.69 -6.27 53.41
C ARG A 44 -37.19 -7.22 52.31
N LYS A 45 -38.49 -7.46 52.32
CA LYS A 45 -39.16 -8.63 51.74
C LYS A 45 -39.39 -8.49 50.22
N LEU A 46 -39.15 -9.56 49.47
CA LEU A 46 -39.87 -9.78 48.21
C LEU A 46 -41.34 -10.12 48.51
N ARG A 47 -42.24 -9.89 47.55
CA ARG A 47 -43.59 -10.46 47.53
C ARG A 47 -43.87 -10.95 46.11
N LEU A 48 -44.20 -12.23 45.96
CA LEU A 48 -44.72 -12.78 44.71
C LEU A 48 -46.23 -12.54 44.63
N THR A 49 -46.74 -12.36 43.42
CA THR A 49 -48.12 -12.71 43.06
C THR A 49 -48.10 -13.48 41.75
N SER A 50 -48.71 -14.66 41.74
CA SER A 50 -48.85 -15.53 40.58
C SER A 50 -50.25 -15.42 39.98
N GLN A 51 -50.37 -15.69 38.68
CA GLN A 51 -51.57 -16.33 38.11
C GLN A 51 -51.13 -17.40 37.10
N ALA A 52 -52.06 -18.29 36.74
CA ALA A 52 -51.74 -19.66 36.37
C ALA A 52 -52.04 -20.01 34.90
N HIS A 53 -51.63 -21.23 34.51
CA HIS A 53 -51.86 -21.81 33.18
C HIS A 53 -53.34 -21.89 32.78
N CYS A 54 -53.59 -21.81 31.47
CA CYS A 54 -54.63 -22.59 30.82
C CYS A 54 -54.06 -23.23 29.54
N ALA A 55 -54.48 -24.46 29.19
CA ALA A 55 -53.93 -25.21 28.06
C ALA A 55 -54.94 -26.17 27.42
N ARG A 56 -55.28 -25.95 26.14
CA ARG A 56 -56.06 -26.77 25.18
C ARG A 56 -56.10 -26.00 23.84
N LYS A 57 -56.20 -26.59 22.64
CA LYS A 57 -55.89 -27.95 22.13
C LYS A 57 -55.88 -27.89 20.57
N THR A 58 -55.18 -28.83 19.92
CA THR A 58 -55.44 -29.39 18.55
C THR A 58 -55.48 -28.53 17.26
N ARG A 59 -54.59 -28.90 16.31
CA ARG A 59 -54.79 -29.12 14.84
C ARG A 59 -55.26 -27.99 13.90
N SER A 60 -54.37 -27.54 13.00
CA SER A 60 -54.48 -27.56 11.51
C SER A 60 -53.11 -27.09 10.94
N SER A 61 -52.42 -27.59 9.89
CA SER A 61 -52.69 -28.26 8.59
C SER A 61 -52.96 -27.37 7.36
N ALA A 62 -51.86 -27.01 6.69
CA ALA A 62 -51.70 -26.69 5.24
C ALA A 62 -52.26 -25.35 4.66
N PRO A 63 -51.79 -24.90 3.45
CA PRO A 63 -52.04 -23.54 2.93
C PRO A 63 -52.84 -23.46 1.61
N ALA A 64 -53.32 -22.25 1.27
CA ALA A 64 -53.79 -21.77 -0.04
C ALA A 64 -53.51 -20.23 -0.14
N ILE A 65 -53.22 -19.53 -1.25
CA ILE A 65 -53.39 -19.65 -2.73
C ILE A 65 -54.53 -18.77 -3.29
N HIS A 66 -54.18 -17.87 -4.25
CA HIS A 66 -55.04 -17.03 -5.13
C HIS A 66 -55.91 -15.93 -4.44
N CYS A 67 -56.35 -14.82 -5.08
CA CYS A 67 -56.02 -14.19 -6.38
C CYS A 67 -56.37 -12.68 -6.34
N GLY A 68 -55.92 -11.87 -7.32
CA GLY A 68 -56.46 -10.51 -7.53
C GLY A 68 -55.60 -9.55 -8.38
N LEU A 69 -56.05 -9.27 -9.61
CA LEU A 69 -55.54 -8.20 -10.50
C LEU A 69 -56.74 -7.33 -10.96
N PRO A 70 -56.52 -6.08 -11.41
CA PRO A 70 -56.67 -5.85 -12.86
C PRO A 70 -55.65 -4.88 -13.51
N THR A 71 -55.56 -5.04 -14.83
CA THR A 71 -55.00 -4.18 -15.92
C THR A 71 -55.09 -2.65 -15.70
N GLY A 72 -54.25 -1.78 -16.29
CA GLY A 72 -53.19 -1.84 -17.34
C GLY A 72 -52.82 -0.39 -17.77
N PRO A 73 -52.21 -0.08 -18.94
CA PRO A 73 -51.63 -0.94 -19.99
C PRO A 73 -50.20 -0.57 -20.47
N ASN A 74 -49.55 -1.52 -21.16
CA ASN A 74 -48.55 -1.38 -22.24
C ASN A 74 -47.65 -0.11 -22.37
N MET A 75 -46.33 -0.34 -22.27
CA MET A 75 -45.35 0.30 -23.15
C MET A 75 -44.45 -0.79 -23.76
N LYS A 76 -44.42 -0.92 -25.09
CA LYS A 76 -43.62 -1.96 -25.78
C LYS A 76 -42.22 -1.45 -26.08
N ILE A 77 -41.22 -2.31 -25.86
CA ILE A 77 -39.86 -2.12 -26.37
C ILE A 77 -39.88 -2.45 -27.87
N GLY A 78 -39.22 -1.63 -28.70
CA GLY A 78 -39.16 -1.81 -30.16
C GLY A 78 -37.80 -1.40 -30.73
N GLN A 79 -37.10 -2.39 -31.28
CA GLN A 79 -35.95 -2.34 -32.19
C GLN A 79 -35.90 -3.70 -32.91
N PRO A 80 -35.25 -3.84 -34.09
CA PRO A 80 -34.43 -2.85 -34.80
C PRO A 80 -35.03 -2.43 -36.16
N ASP A 81 -34.40 -1.44 -36.79
CA ASP A 81 -34.39 -1.29 -38.25
C ASP A 81 -32.93 -1.12 -38.73
N GLU A 82 -32.53 -1.88 -39.75
CA GLU A 82 -31.27 -1.66 -40.47
C GLU A 82 -31.53 -0.78 -41.71
N GLU A 83 -31.18 0.51 -41.67
CA GLU A 83 -31.14 1.32 -42.88
C GLU A 83 -29.73 1.32 -43.48
N ARG A 84 -29.53 0.52 -44.53
CA ARG A 84 -28.27 0.40 -45.25
C ARG A 84 -28.17 1.45 -46.36
N VAL A 85 -27.49 2.56 -46.09
CA VAL A 85 -27.10 3.51 -47.15
C VAL A 85 -25.92 2.93 -47.94
N PHE A 86 -26.17 2.51 -49.17
CA PHE A 86 -25.14 2.06 -50.10
C PHE A 86 -24.29 3.25 -50.60
N TYR A 87 -22.97 3.08 -50.66
CA TYR A 87 -22.14 3.77 -51.63
C TYR A 87 -21.68 2.75 -52.67
N HIS A 88 -22.18 2.89 -53.90
CA HIS A 88 -21.65 2.14 -55.04
C HIS A 88 -20.25 2.65 -55.40
N GLY A 89 -19.32 1.72 -55.60
CA GLY A 89 -18.11 1.98 -56.37
C GLY A 89 -18.31 1.51 -57.81
N GLU A 90 -18.02 2.35 -58.78
CA GLU A 90 -17.70 1.91 -60.14
C GLU A 90 -16.26 2.27 -60.46
N ALA A 91 -15.52 1.30 -61.00
CA ALA A 91 -14.24 1.51 -61.64
C ALA A 91 -14.38 1.12 -63.11
N ARG A 92 -13.95 1.99 -64.02
CA ARG A 92 -13.74 1.62 -65.43
C ARG A 92 -12.44 2.24 -65.94
N SER A 93 -11.85 1.57 -66.90
CA SER A 93 -10.45 1.71 -67.31
C SER A 93 -10.32 1.76 -68.83
N ARG A 94 -9.07 1.91 -69.31
CA ARG A 94 -8.62 1.91 -70.73
C ARG A 94 -8.82 3.25 -71.46
N GLU A 95 -7.93 3.68 -72.36
CA GLU A 95 -6.53 3.31 -72.65
C GLU A 95 -5.83 4.46 -73.43
N LEU A 96 -4.49 4.47 -73.39
CA LEU A 96 -3.52 4.97 -74.39
C LEU A 96 -3.93 6.08 -75.39
N LEU A 97 -3.23 7.23 -75.33
CA LEU A 97 -2.43 7.76 -76.47
C LEU A 97 -1.42 8.83 -76.00
N MET A 98 -0.44 9.17 -76.85
CA MET A 98 0.78 9.91 -76.48
C MET A 98 0.75 11.39 -76.91
N SER A 99 1.37 12.26 -76.10
CA SER A 99 1.94 13.55 -76.53
C SER A 99 3.13 13.93 -75.63
N GLU A 100 4.06 14.72 -76.16
CA GLU A 100 5.39 14.97 -75.57
C GLU A 100 5.43 16.10 -74.49
N PRO A 101 6.54 16.23 -73.73
CA PRO A 101 6.56 17.04 -72.50
C PRO A 101 6.96 18.51 -72.70
N GLU A 102 6.29 19.42 -71.99
CA GLU A 102 6.73 20.82 -71.87
C GLU A 102 7.81 21.03 -70.80
N THR A 103 8.57 22.11 -70.95
CA THR A 103 9.90 22.33 -70.37
C THR A 103 9.89 22.99 -68.98
N ARG A 104 10.99 22.75 -68.23
CA ARG A 104 11.31 23.57 -67.04
C ARG A 104 11.57 25.03 -67.43
N PRO A 105 11.20 26.02 -66.61
CA PRO A 105 11.77 27.36 -66.70
C PRO A 105 13.27 27.32 -66.33
N SER A 106 14.09 28.03 -67.10
CA SER A 106 15.52 28.20 -66.86
C SER A 106 15.82 29.41 -65.96
N ILE A 107 16.85 29.29 -65.11
CA ILE A 107 17.36 30.39 -64.29
C ILE A 107 18.50 31.09 -65.06
N PRO A 108 18.52 32.43 -65.18
CA PRO A 108 19.63 33.16 -65.83
C PRO A 108 20.95 33.09 -65.04
N PRO A 109 22.10 33.22 -65.71
CA PRO A 109 23.42 33.14 -65.06
C PRO A 109 23.87 34.47 -64.42
N GLU A 110 24.47 34.32 -63.23
CA GLU A 110 25.70 34.98 -62.76
C GLU A 110 25.83 36.52 -62.91
N GLU A 111 25.74 37.22 -61.78
CA GLU A 111 26.29 38.57 -61.59
C GLU A 111 27.42 38.50 -60.56
N LEU A 112 28.66 38.78 -61.00
CA LEU A 112 29.85 38.75 -60.17
C LEU A 112 29.85 39.89 -59.15
N ARG A 113 30.05 39.56 -57.87
CA ARG A 113 30.45 40.55 -56.87
C ARG A 113 31.50 40.00 -55.93
N GLU A 114 32.65 40.66 -55.92
CA GLU A 114 33.76 40.37 -55.02
C GLU A 114 33.33 40.63 -53.57
N GLY A 115 33.70 39.71 -52.68
CA GLY A 115 33.28 39.71 -51.29
C GLY A 115 34.16 38.77 -50.48
N SER A 116 35.43 39.16 -50.32
CA SER A 116 36.34 38.47 -49.42
C SER A 116 35.86 38.65 -47.97
N ASP A 117 35.61 37.55 -47.26
CA ASP A 117 36.07 37.43 -45.87
C ASP A 117 36.05 35.97 -45.36
N SER A 118 36.77 35.78 -44.26
CA SER A 118 37.04 34.56 -43.49
C SER A 118 36.17 33.30 -43.70
N PHE A 119 36.85 32.21 -44.12
CA PHE A 119 36.46 30.85 -43.77
C PHE A 119 36.69 30.60 -42.26
N GLU A 120 35.82 31.13 -41.39
CA GLU A 120 35.86 30.75 -39.96
C GLU A 120 35.29 29.35 -39.75
N ASN A 121 36.16 28.46 -39.26
CA ASN A 121 35.90 27.04 -39.05
C ASN A 121 35.01 26.80 -37.81
N SER A 122 33.72 27.10 -37.93
CA SER A 122 32.71 26.93 -36.88
C SER A 122 32.27 25.47 -36.67
N SER A 123 33.25 24.62 -36.34
CA SER A 123 33.03 23.28 -35.79
C SER A 123 32.32 23.36 -34.43
N THR A 124 31.00 23.52 -34.46
CA THR A 124 30.12 23.59 -33.28
C THR A 124 29.97 22.21 -32.65
N LEU A 125 31.06 21.73 -32.03
CA LEU A 125 31.02 20.66 -31.03
C LEU A 125 29.90 20.98 -30.04
N PRO A 126 29.00 20.03 -29.74
CA PRO A 126 27.95 20.26 -28.77
C PRO A 126 28.61 20.60 -27.42
N ARG A 127 28.41 21.83 -26.93
CA ARG A 127 28.92 22.23 -25.62
C ARG A 127 28.38 21.25 -24.59
N GLY A 128 29.28 20.48 -23.99
CA GLY A 128 28.96 19.62 -22.85
C GLY A 128 28.64 20.49 -21.64
N GLU A 129 27.40 20.99 -21.57
CA GLU A 129 26.92 21.80 -20.45
C GLU A 129 26.88 20.93 -19.19
N THR A 130 27.95 20.99 -18.41
CA THR A 130 28.11 20.33 -17.13
C THR A 130 27.22 21.01 -16.08
N GLY A 131 25.91 20.74 -16.19
CA GLY A 131 24.93 21.11 -15.19
C GLY A 131 25.41 20.69 -13.80
N GLY A 132 25.71 21.69 -12.97
CA GLY A 132 26.38 21.52 -11.68
C GLY A 132 25.66 20.57 -10.75
N ILE A 133 26.30 20.27 -9.61
CA ILE A 133 25.79 19.30 -8.63
C ILE A 133 24.33 19.60 -8.26
N PHE A 134 23.95 20.87 -8.09
CA PHE A 134 22.60 21.30 -7.68
C PHE A 134 21.65 21.65 -8.84
N ARG A 135 22.14 22.33 -9.89
CA ARG A 135 21.33 22.86 -11.00
C ARG A 135 21.65 22.13 -12.32
N GLY A 136 20.64 21.53 -12.93
CA GLY A 136 20.68 21.11 -14.33
C GLY A 136 20.22 22.24 -15.27
N THR A 137 20.16 21.95 -16.56
CA THR A 137 19.81 22.91 -17.64
C THR A 137 18.44 23.57 -17.48
N ARG A 138 17.52 22.99 -16.70
CA ARG A 138 16.18 23.54 -16.41
C ARG A 138 15.86 23.62 -14.91
N GLY A 139 16.86 23.93 -14.09
CA GLY A 139 16.68 24.23 -12.66
C GLY A 139 17.17 23.13 -11.71
N VAL A 140 16.55 23.00 -10.53
CA VAL A 140 17.00 22.08 -9.47
C VAL A 140 16.83 20.63 -9.90
N ARG A 141 17.92 19.84 -9.86
CA ARG A 141 17.92 18.44 -10.32
C ARG A 141 16.94 17.59 -9.49
N ALA A 142 16.32 16.59 -10.13
CA ALA A 142 15.28 15.73 -9.53
C ALA A 142 15.65 15.16 -8.15
N ILE A 143 16.90 14.74 -7.94
CA ILE A 143 17.39 14.22 -6.65
C ILE A 143 17.31 15.25 -5.52
N TRP A 144 17.57 16.53 -5.80
CA TRP A 144 17.48 17.61 -4.80
C TRP A 144 16.04 18.03 -4.56
N ARG A 145 15.17 18.01 -5.58
CA ARG A 145 13.72 18.19 -5.41
C ARG A 145 13.12 17.11 -4.50
N VAL A 146 13.53 15.85 -4.66
CA VAL A 146 13.20 14.76 -3.72
C VAL A 146 13.81 14.96 -2.34
N ALA A 147 15.07 15.38 -2.23
CA ALA A 147 15.70 15.63 -0.93
C ALA A 147 14.96 16.73 -0.14
N ILE A 148 14.60 17.84 -0.80
CA ILE A 148 13.80 18.93 -0.20
C ILE A 148 12.43 18.38 0.25
N TYR A 149 11.73 17.65 -0.62
CA TYR A 149 10.45 17.01 -0.30
C TYR A 149 10.51 16.11 0.94
N LEU A 150 11.50 15.22 1.01
CA LEU A 150 11.69 14.30 2.13
C LEU A 150 12.10 15.02 3.43
N ILE A 151 12.93 16.07 3.34
CA ILE A 151 13.31 16.89 4.50
C ILE A 151 12.09 17.65 5.05
N CYS A 152 11.33 18.31 4.18
CA CYS A 152 10.09 18.98 4.58
C CYS A 152 9.05 18.00 5.13
N GLY A 153 8.96 16.79 4.56
CA GLY A 153 8.13 15.69 5.09
C GLY A 153 8.56 15.24 6.48
N PHE A 154 9.86 15.03 6.71
CA PHE A 154 10.39 14.70 8.03
C PHE A 154 10.05 15.76 9.08
N PHE A 155 10.25 17.05 8.79
CA PHE A 155 9.87 18.13 9.71
C PHE A 155 8.35 18.24 9.92
N THR A 156 7.54 18.00 8.88
CA THR A 156 6.07 17.96 8.99
C THR A 156 5.61 16.82 9.91
N ALA A 157 6.17 15.61 9.71
CA ALA A 157 5.91 14.46 10.57
C ALA A 157 6.32 14.75 12.02
N TYR A 158 7.55 15.23 12.24
CA TYR A 158 8.07 15.55 13.57
C TYR A 158 7.19 16.57 14.31
N PHE A 159 6.77 17.64 13.63
CA PHE A 159 5.89 18.65 14.22
C PHE A 159 4.49 18.09 14.53
N ALA A 160 3.92 17.26 13.65
CA ALA A 160 2.65 16.59 13.90
C ALA A 160 2.75 15.59 15.08
N PHE A 161 3.80 14.76 15.15
CA PHE A 161 4.01 13.86 16.30
C PHE A 161 4.24 14.62 17.61
N TRP A 162 4.92 15.78 17.58
CA TRP A 162 5.08 16.65 18.74
C TRP A 162 3.74 17.24 19.22
N ILE A 163 2.87 17.66 18.29
CA ILE A 163 1.48 18.04 18.61
C ILE A 163 0.72 16.85 19.22
N GLY A 164 0.82 15.65 18.63
CA GLY A 164 0.20 14.43 19.12
C GLY A 164 0.62 14.07 20.56
N ALA A 165 1.92 14.14 20.85
CA ALA A 165 2.46 13.91 22.19
C ALA A 165 1.89 14.88 23.25
N SER A 166 1.45 16.08 22.84
CA SER A 166 0.78 17.02 23.74
C SER A 166 -0.62 16.58 24.17
N PHE A 167 -1.26 15.66 23.43
CA PHE A 167 -2.56 15.04 23.76
C PHE A 167 -2.39 13.66 24.44
N PHE A 168 -1.41 12.85 24.03
CA PHE A 168 -1.18 11.50 24.54
C PHE A 168 -0.14 11.46 25.70
N ARG A 169 -0.31 12.30 26.73
CA ARG A 169 0.69 12.51 27.79
C ARG A 169 0.82 11.39 28.82
N GLU A 170 -0.25 10.65 29.08
CA GLU A 170 -0.28 9.52 30.01
C GLU A 170 -0.02 8.20 29.26
N PRO A 171 0.58 7.16 29.89
CA PRO A 171 0.86 5.89 29.23
C PRO A 171 -0.43 5.24 28.73
N VAL A 172 -0.63 5.32 27.42
CA VAL A 172 -1.89 5.04 26.73
C VAL A 172 -2.26 3.56 26.85
N ARG A 173 -3.52 3.27 27.21
CA ARG A 173 -3.99 1.91 27.50
C ARG A 173 -5.26 1.54 26.72
N GLY A 174 -5.31 0.28 26.28
CA GLY A 174 -6.48 -0.29 25.61
C GLY A 174 -6.86 0.48 24.34
N ALA A 175 -8.14 0.80 24.19
CA ALA A 175 -8.68 1.41 22.96
C ALA A 175 -8.08 2.78 22.60
N ALA A 176 -7.42 3.48 23.53
CA ALA A 176 -6.76 4.74 23.24
C ALA A 176 -5.47 4.56 22.42
N ILE A 177 -4.80 3.39 22.49
CA ILE A 177 -3.60 3.08 21.70
C ILE A 177 -3.96 3.10 20.21
N LEU A 178 -5.07 2.45 19.84
CA LEU A 178 -5.58 2.44 18.46
C LEU A 178 -5.87 3.85 17.92
N TRP A 179 -6.32 4.78 18.77
CA TRP A 179 -6.49 6.18 18.36
C TRP A 179 -5.17 6.96 18.24
N GLN A 180 -4.14 6.57 18.99
CA GLN A 180 -2.77 7.09 18.83
C GLN A 180 -2.14 6.58 17.52
N GLU A 181 -2.30 5.31 17.17
CA GLU A 181 -1.84 4.75 15.88
C GLU A 181 -2.57 5.39 14.70
N MET A 182 -3.90 5.53 14.78
CA MET A 182 -4.72 6.23 13.78
C MET A 182 -4.28 7.69 13.61
N TYR A 183 -3.93 8.39 14.71
CA TYR A 183 -3.35 9.73 14.65
C TYR A 183 -1.97 9.72 13.97
N GLY A 184 -1.13 8.73 14.27
CA GLY A 184 0.19 8.55 13.65
C GLY A 184 0.10 8.40 12.13
N GLN A 185 -0.80 7.56 11.63
CA GLN A 185 -1.01 7.42 10.19
C GLN A 185 -1.57 8.70 9.55
N ALA A 186 -2.48 9.41 10.22
CA ALA A 186 -2.95 10.72 9.74
C ALA A 186 -1.82 11.77 9.68
N ALA A 187 -0.90 11.76 10.65
CA ALA A 187 0.30 12.60 10.67
C ALA A 187 1.29 12.25 9.54
N LEU A 188 1.45 10.97 9.22
CA LEU A 188 2.27 10.49 8.10
C LEU A 188 1.66 10.88 6.74
N VAL A 189 0.34 10.74 6.55
CA VAL A 189 -0.36 11.26 5.36
C VAL A 189 -0.14 12.77 5.23
N LEU A 190 -0.31 13.54 6.30
CA LEU A 190 -0.01 14.99 6.27
C LEU A 190 1.44 15.27 5.86
N ALA A 191 2.39 14.48 6.38
CA ALA A 191 3.81 14.59 6.06
C ALA A 191 4.19 14.23 4.62
N ALA A 192 3.40 13.41 3.93
CA ALA A 192 3.60 13.15 2.49
C ALA A 192 2.92 14.21 1.60
N PHE A 193 1.74 14.71 2.00
CA PHE A 193 0.91 15.61 1.18
C PHE A 193 1.27 17.10 1.31
N ALA A 194 1.57 17.59 2.52
CA ALA A 194 1.92 19.00 2.74
C ALA A 194 3.18 19.45 1.97
N PRO A 195 4.32 18.72 1.99
CA PRO A 195 5.45 19.09 1.16
C PRO A 195 5.19 18.88 -0.34
N ALA A 196 4.32 17.95 -0.76
CA ALA A 196 3.96 17.82 -2.18
C ALA A 196 3.13 19.03 -2.68
N LEU A 197 2.28 19.62 -1.83
CA LEU A 197 1.58 20.87 -2.12
C LEU A 197 2.56 22.05 -2.24
N LEU A 198 3.55 22.15 -1.35
CA LEU A 198 4.62 23.14 -1.43
C LEU A 198 5.44 22.97 -2.72
N MET A 199 5.89 21.76 -3.02
CA MET A 199 6.67 21.49 -4.24
C MET A 199 5.84 21.72 -5.51
N ALA A 200 4.54 21.36 -5.53
CA ALA A 200 3.66 21.70 -6.64
C ALA A 200 3.54 23.22 -6.88
N HIS A 201 3.46 24.01 -5.81
CA HIS A 201 3.46 25.47 -5.92
C HIS A 201 4.80 26.02 -6.45
N LEU A 202 5.93 25.53 -5.93
CA LEU A 202 7.29 25.90 -6.37
C LEU A 202 7.64 25.42 -7.79
N GLU A 203 6.89 24.47 -8.33
CA GLU A 203 7.08 23.89 -9.67
C GLU A 203 6.02 24.36 -10.69
N GLU A 204 5.08 25.21 -10.26
CA GLU A 204 3.91 25.67 -11.03
C GLU A 204 3.04 24.50 -11.57
N ARG A 205 2.95 23.40 -10.80
CA ARG A 205 2.27 22.15 -11.17
C ARG A 205 0.97 21.93 -10.41
N LYS A 206 0.14 21.05 -10.96
CA LYS A 206 -1.03 20.52 -10.27
C LYS A 206 -0.62 19.25 -9.52
N VAL A 207 -0.93 19.15 -8.22
CA VAL A 207 -0.70 17.91 -7.43
C VAL A 207 -1.34 16.68 -8.08
N ASP A 208 -2.42 16.87 -8.84
CA ASP A 208 -3.08 15.81 -9.63
C ASP A 208 -2.16 15.17 -10.69
N GLU A 209 -1.06 15.83 -11.11
CA GLU A 209 -0.03 15.25 -12.00
C GLU A 209 0.80 14.15 -11.31
N TYR A 210 0.92 14.18 -9.97
CA TYR A 210 1.67 13.20 -9.19
C TYR A 210 0.90 11.88 -9.01
N GLY A 211 0.16 11.46 -10.04
CA GLY A 211 -0.57 10.19 -10.12
C GLY A 211 -1.86 10.10 -9.31
N LEU A 212 -2.16 11.02 -8.39
CA LEU A 212 -3.34 10.95 -7.50
C LEU A 212 -4.37 12.06 -7.80
N PRO A 213 -5.12 11.97 -8.92
CA PRO A 213 -6.08 13.01 -9.31
C PRO A 213 -7.25 13.09 -8.32
N ARG A 214 -7.47 14.28 -7.75
CA ARG A 214 -8.52 14.52 -6.74
C ARG A 214 -9.93 14.27 -7.25
N ARG A 215 -10.17 14.44 -8.56
CA ARG A 215 -11.45 14.14 -9.21
C ARG A 215 -11.82 12.64 -9.20
N HIS A 216 -10.86 11.75 -8.97
CA HIS A 216 -11.09 10.30 -8.89
C HIS A 216 -11.02 9.75 -7.45
N ALA A 217 -10.95 10.62 -6.44
CA ALA A 217 -10.82 10.24 -5.04
C ALA A 217 -11.91 9.25 -4.60
N PHE A 218 -11.48 8.09 -4.10
CA PHE A 218 -12.35 6.96 -3.73
C PHE A 218 -13.33 6.50 -4.83
N GLY A 219 -13.04 6.84 -6.08
CA GLY A 219 -13.84 6.50 -7.26
C GLY A 219 -13.55 5.11 -7.81
N LYS A 220 -13.87 4.91 -9.09
CA LYS A 220 -13.81 3.59 -9.75
C LYS A 220 -12.45 2.89 -9.61
N MET A 221 -11.34 3.61 -9.77
CA MET A 221 -10.01 2.99 -9.70
C MET A 221 -9.66 2.51 -8.28
N PHE A 222 -10.08 3.24 -7.24
CA PHE A 222 -9.94 2.81 -5.85
C PHE A 222 -10.67 1.49 -5.58
N TRP A 223 -11.97 1.40 -5.90
CA TRP A 223 -12.75 0.19 -5.62
C TRP A 223 -12.36 -1.01 -6.50
N VAL A 224 -11.88 -0.77 -7.72
CA VAL A 224 -11.28 -1.84 -8.55
C VAL A 224 -9.93 -2.29 -7.96
N GLY A 225 -9.13 -1.37 -7.41
CA GLY A 225 -7.94 -1.69 -6.63
C GLY A 225 -8.26 -2.54 -5.41
N ALA A 226 -9.22 -2.10 -4.60
CA ALA A 226 -9.68 -2.79 -3.39
C ALA A 226 -10.16 -4.23 -3.67
N ALA A 227 -10.94 -4.42 -4.74
CA ALA A 227 -11.36 -5.75 -5.18
C ALA A 227 -10.18 -6.64 -5.61
N TRP A 228 -9.16 -6.06 -6.25
CA TRP A 228 -7.93 -6.79 -6.61
C TRP A 228 -7.07 -7.14 -5.39
N GLY A 229 -6.88 -6.21 -4.45
CA GLY A 229 -6.11 -6.42 -3.22
C GLY A 229 -6.72 -7.53 -2.38
N LEU A 230 -8.02 -7.40 -2.05
CA LEU A 230 -8.74 -8.39 -1.28
C LEU A 230 -8.78 -9.77 -1.98
N ALA A 231 -8.97 -9.82 -3.31
CA ALA A 231 -8.94 -11.08 -4.05
C ALA A 231 -7.53 -11.70 -4.07
N ALA A 232 -6.47 -10.90 -4.16
CA ALA A 232 -5.09 -11.38 -4.18
C ALA A 232 -4.69 -12.02 -2.84
N ILE A 233 -4.97 -11.35 -1.71
CA ILE A 233 -4.71 -11.93 -0.39
C ILE A 233 -5.61 -13.17 -0.16
N SER A 234 -6.87 -13.14 -0.61
CA SER A 234 -7.75 -14.32 -0.59
C SER A 234 -7.12 -15.52 -1.32
N VAL A 235 -6.55 -15.32 -2.51
CA VAL A 235 -5.87 -16.37 -3.29
C VAL A 235 -4.62 -16.87 -2.56
N LEU A 236 -3.82 -15.98 -1.95
CA LEU A 236 -2.66 -16.36 -1.15
C LEU A 236 -3.06 -17.22 0.06
N MET A 237 -4.10 -16.83 0.82
CA MET A 237 -4.59 -17.60 1.97
C MET A 237 -5.18 -18.96 1.56
N ILE A 238 -5.84 -19.04 0.40
CA ILE A 238 -6.33 -20.30 -0.17
C ILE A 238 -5.17 -21.20 -0.60
N ALA A 239 -4.13 -20.65 -1.23
CA ALA A 239 -2.93 -21.40 -1.62
C ALA A 239 -2.17 -21.94 -0.40
N LEU A 240 -1.97 -21.10 0.63
CA LEU A 240 -1.37 -21.49 1.92
C LEU A 240 -2.18 -22.60 2.62
N ARG A 241 -3.51 -22.54 2.55
CA ARG A 241 -4.38 -23.63 3.04
C ARG A 241 -4.25 -24.90 2.19
N GLY A 242 -4.12 -24.78 0.87
CA GLY A 242 -3.94 -25.89 -0.05
C GLY A 242 -2.64 -26.67 0.17
N VAL A 243 -1.56 -25.98 0.56
CA VAL A 243 -0.28 -26.59 0.95
C VAL A 243 -0.19 -26.91 2.45
N HIS A 244 -1.32 -26.90 3.17
CA HIS A 244 -1.43 -27.21 4.60
C HIS A 244 -0.62 -26.29 5.56
N ALA A 245 -0.12 -25.15 5.08
CA ALA A 245 0.66 -24.19 5.87
C ALA A 245 -0.19 -23.21 6.69
N PHE A 246 -1.49 -23.11 6.41
CA PHE A 246 -2.41 -22.19 7.07
C PHE A 246 -3.81 -22.76 7.31
N TYR A 247 -4.43 -22.40 8.44
CA TYR A 247 -5.79 -22.78 8.80
C TYR A 247 -6.56 -21.58 9.37
N PHE A 248 -7.67 -21.20 8.72
CA PHE A 248 -8.50 -20.03 9.08
C PHE A 248 -9.06 -20.02 10.52
N GLY A 249 -9.22 -21.19 11.16
CA GLY A 249 -9.82 -21.30 12.48
C GLY A 249 -11.31 -20.90 12.52
N HIS A 250 -11.70 -20.12 13.54
CA HIS A 250 -13.09 -19.70 13.78
C HIS A 250 -13.19 -18.19 14.10
N PRO A 251 -14.35 -17.54 13.88
CA PRO A 251 -14.57 -16.16 14.29
C PRO A 251 -14.50 -15.98 15.81
N VAL A 252 -13.87 -14.89 16.26
CA VAL A 252 -13.77 -14.50 17.68
C VAL A 252 -14.43 -13.15 18.01
N LEU A 253 -14.67 -12.30 17.02
CA LEU A 253 -15.49 -11.10 17.21
C LEU A 253 -16.99 -11.41 17.13
N HIS A 254 -17.76 -10.67 17.92
CA HIS A 254 -19.19 -10.89 18.13
C HIS A 254 -19.94 -9.55 18.16
N GLY A 255 -21.15 -9.52 17.60
CA GLY A 255 -22.03 -8.35 17.58
C GLY A 255 -21.39 -7.11 16.95
N GLY A 256 -21.75 -5.92 17.45
CA GLY A 256 -21.26 -4.63 16.92
C GLY A 256 -19.73 -4.44 16.94
N ARG A 257 -18.97 -5.29 17.65
CA ARG A 257 -17.50 -5.27 17.57
C ARG A 257 -16.98 -5.67 16.19
N ILE A 258 -17.69 -6.56 15.48
CA ILE A 258 -17.34 -6.98 14.10
C ILE A 258 -17.25 -5.73 13.22
N LEU A 259 -18.36 -4.99 13.08
CA LEU A 259 -18.41 -3.79 12.26
C LEU A 259 -17.46 -2.69 12.76
N LYS A 260 -17.33 -2.51 14.08
CA LYS A 260 -16.43 -1.47 14.64
C LYS A 260 -14.97 -1.70 14.25
N PHE A 261 -14.46 -2.92 14.34
CA PHE A 261 -13.09 -3.21 13.93
C PHE A 261 -12.92 -3.28 12.42
N ALA A 262 -13.92 -3.77 11.67
CA ALA A 262 -13.92 -3.74 10.21
C ALA A 262 -13.73 -2.31 9.68
N VAL A 263 -14.52 -1.34 10.19
CA VAL A 263 -14.45 0.07 9.79
C VAL A 263 -13.19 0.75 10.30
N PHE A 264 -12.77 0.48 11.54
CA PHE A 264 -11.54 1.07 12.08
C PHE A 264 -10.32 0.70 11.23
N TRP A 265 -10.13 -0.60 10.95
CA TRP A 265 -8.99 -1.06 10.14
C TRP A 265 -9.11 -0.62 8.67
N ALA A 266 -10.32 -0.56 8.10
CA ALA A 266 -10.50 -0.08 6.73
C ALA A 266 -10.11 1.41 6.58
N VAL A 267 -10.38 2.24 7.58
CA VAL A 267 -9.91 3.64 7.60
C VAL A 267 -8.39 3.69 7.83
N TYR A 268 -7.86 2.87 8.74
CA TYR A 268 -6.42 2.83 9.05
C TYR A 268 -5.58 2.49 7.82
N PHE A 269 -5.89 1.40 7.11
CA PHE A 269 -5.13 0.98 5.93
C PHE A 269 -5.38 1.84 4.69
N VAL A 270 -6.51 2.58 4.63
CA VAL A 270 -6.65 3.68 3.67
C VAL A 270 -5.65 4.81 3.96
N LEU A 271 -5.32 5.12 5.22
CA LEU A 271 -4.27 6.09 5.54
C LEU A 271 -2.87 5.54 5.25
N VAL A 272 -2.58 4.28 5.58
CA VAL A 272 -1.32 3.60 5.23
C VAL A 272 -1.10 3.63 3.72
N GLY A 273 -2.05 3.09 2.95
CA GLY A 273 -1.98 3.07 1.49
C GLY A 273 -1.91 4.48 0.87
N LEU A 274 -2.58 5.48 1.43
CA LEU A 274 -2.44 6.88 0.98
C LEU A 274 -1.05 7.44 1.28
N PHE A 275 -0.48 7.16 2.45
CA PHE A 275 0.85 7.62 2.84
C PHE A 275 1.93 7.00 1.95
N GLU A 276 2.01 5.67 1.92
CA GLU A 276 3.15 4.98 1.30
C GLU A 276 3.13 5.06 -0.22
N GLU A 277 1.95 4.88 -0.85
CA GLU A 277 1.83 5.01 -2.30
C GLU A 277 2.10 6.43 -2.77
N PHE A 278 1.63 7.46 -2.05
CA PHE A 278 1.87 8.84 -2.46
C PHE A 278 3.32 9.30 -2.18
N LEU A 279 3.90 8.88 -1.05
CA LEU A 279 5.31 9.15 -0.71
C LEU A 279 6.25 8.56 -1.76
N LEU A 280 6.02 7.31 -2.17
CA LEU A 280 6.93 6.57 -3.06
C LEU A 280 6.53 6.71 -4.53
N ARG A 281 5.31 6.32 -4.90
CA ARG A 281 4.84 6.27 -6.29
C ARG A 281 4.12 7.56 -6.76
N GLY A 282 3.77 8.45 -5.84
CA GLY A 282 3.29 9.81 -6.14
C GLY A 282 4.43 10.77 -6.48
N TYR A 283 4.72 11.74 -5.61
CA TYR A 283 5.66 12.83 -5.89
C TYR A 283 7.08 12.31 -6.22
N THR A 284 7.58 11.34 -5.46
CA THR A 284 8.96 10.87 -5.58
C THR A 284 9.21 10.14 -6.90
N LEU A 285 8.36 9.17 -7.27
CA LEU A 285 8.46 8.47 -8.55
C LEU A 285 8.24 9.43 -9.73
N TYR A 286 7.24 10.31 -9.70
CA TYR A 286 7.04 11.33 -10.75
C TYR A 286 8.32 12.16 -10.95
N THR A 287 8.93 12.62 -9.85
CA THR A 287 10.11 13.48 -9.89
C THR A 287 11.36 12.75 -10.34
N LEU A 288 11.68 11.57 -9.78
CA LEU A 288 12.85 10.79 -10.20
C LEU A 288 12.71 10.29 -11.64
N ALA A 289 11.52 9.88 -12.06
CA ALA A 289 11.30 9.36 -13.41
C ALA A 289 11.52 10.40 -14.53
N ARG A 290 11.39 11.71 -14.24
CA ARG A 290 11.80 12.79 -15.17
C ARG A 290 13.32 12.91 -15.30
N GLY A 291 14.08 12.53 -14.27
CA GLY A 291 15.54 12.63 -14.25
C GLY A 291 16.30 11.38 -14.68
N ILE A 292 15.77 10.18 -14.40
CA ILE A 292 16.42 8.88 -14.70
C ILE A 292 15.54 7.89 -15.47
N GLY A 293 14.37 8.32 -15.95
CA GLY A 293 13.39 7.46 -16.62
C GLY A 293 12.52 6.64 -15.66
N PHE A 294 11.35 6.22 -16.15
CA PHE A 294 10.33 5.58 -15.32
C PHE A 294 10.78 4.27 -14.67
N TRP A 295 11.33 3.33 -15.44
CA TRP A 295 11.67 2.00 -14.90
C TRP A 295 12.87 2.03 -13.93
N PRO A 296 13.97 2.77 -14.17
CA PRO A 296 15.03 2.93 -13.17
C PRO A 296 14.54 3.55 -11.86
N ALA A 297 13.68 4.58 -11.92
CA ALA A 297 13.07 5.16 -10.73
C ALA A 297 12.12 4.18 -10.01
N ALA A 298 11.30 3.43 -10.75
CA ALA A 298 10.40 2.41 -10.20
C ALA A 298 11.16 1.28 -9.49
N VAL A 299 12.28 0.79 -10.07
CA VAL A 299 13.13 -0.23 -9.46
C VAL A 299 13.78 0.32 -8.19
N LEU A 300 14.41 1.50 -8.26
CA LEU A 300 15.05 2.15 -7.11
C LEU A 300 14.07 2.33 -5.94
N LEU A 301 12.87 2.82 -6.20
CA LEU A 301 11.86 3.09 -5.16
C LEU A 301 11.19 1.82 -4.64
N SER A 302 11.14 0.75 -5.42
CA SER A 302 10.64 -0.55 -4.96
C SER A 302 11.68 -1.26 -4.09
N CYS A 303 12.97 -1.18 -4.43
CA CYS A 303 14.04 -1.62 -3.54
C CYS A 303 14.09 -0.79 -2.25
N ALA A 304 13.89 0.54 -2.33
CA ALA A 304 13.81 1.41 -1.15
C ALA A 304 12.60 1.06 -0.25
N PHE A 305 11.46 0.70 -0.84
CA PHE A 305 10.27 0.27 -0.11
C PHE A 305 10.52 -1.00 0.72
N GLY A 306 11.10 -2.04 0.10
CA GLY A 306 11.54 -3.23 0.81
C GLY A 306 12.61 -2.93 1.87
N ALA A 307 13.56 -2.02 1.59
CA ALA A 307 14.58 -1.63 2.57
C ALA A 307 14.02 -0.89 3.80
N ILE A 308 12.92 -0.12 3.66
CA ILE A 308 12.24 0.54 4.78
C ILE A 308 11.59 -0.49 5.72
N HIS A 309 11.05 -1.59 5.16
CA HIS A 309 10.43 -2.68 5.92
C HIS A 309 11.40 -3.42 6.85
N PHE A 310 12.73 -3.27 6.67
CA PHE A 310 13.74 -3.80 7.61
C PHE A 310 13.58 -3.25 9.04
N ARG A 311 12.82 -2.16 9.22
CA ARG A 311 12.49 -1.58 10.53
C ARG A 311 11.32 -2.29 11.24
N ASN A 312 10.60 -3.18 10.56
CA ASN A 312 9.39 -3.80 11.07
C ASN A 312 9.71 -4.97 12.04
N PRO A 313 8.97 -5.13 13.15
CA PRO A 313 9.27 -6.18 14.13
C PRO A 313 9.09 -7.60 13.56
N GLY A 314 10.19 -8.34 13.43
CA GLY A 314 10.15 -9.74 12.99
C GLY A 314 10.17 -9.95 11.48
N GLU A 315 10.52 -8.92 10.71
CA GLU A 315 10.73 -8.98 9.25
C GLU A 315 11.78 -10.03 8.83
N SER A 316 11.67 -10.54 7.59
CA SER A 316 12.53 -11.56 7.01
C SER A 316 13.01 -11.18 5.60
N TRP A 317 14.14 -11.73 5.16
CA TRP A 317 14.65 -11.51 3.79
C TRP A 317 13.64 -11.86 2.68
N ILE A 318 12.69 -12.77 2.94
CA ILE A 318 11.64 -13.14 1.99
C ILE A 318 10.55 -12.05 1.95
N GLY A 319 10.14 -11.52 3.10
CA GLY A 319 9.20 -10.39 3.19
C GLY A 319 9.77 -9.09 2.60
N LEU A 320 11.02 -8.74 2.88
CA LEU A 320 11.73 -7.60 2.25
C LEU A 320 11.71 -7.68 0.71
N LEU A 321 11.92 -8.88 0.15
CA LEU A 321 11.85 -9.13 -1.29
C LEU A 321 10.40 -9.13 -1.81
N GLY A 322 9.43 -9.57 -1.01
CA GLY A 322 8.00 -9.50 -1.30
C GLY A 322 7.50 -8.06 -1.39
N ALA A 323 7.83 -7.23 -0.40
CA ALA A 323 7.60 -5.78 -0.39
C ALA A 323 8.21 -5.10 -1.62
N ALA A 324 9.47 -5.42 -1.96
CA ALA A 324 10.09 -4.92 -3.17
C ALA A 324 9.36 -5.39 -4.46
N ALA A 325 8.88 -6.63 -4.51
CA ALA A 325 8.17 -7.18 -5.66
C ALA A 325 6.76 -6.57 -5.85
N ILE A 326 5.98 -6.38 -4.76
CA ILE A 326 4.68 -5.70 -4.85
C ILE A 326 4.85 -4.20 -5.17
N GLY A 327 5.94 -3.57 -4.72
CA GLY A 327 6.33 -2.21 -5.13
C GLY A 327 6.49 -2.05 -6.65
N ILE A 328 7.08 -3.04 -7.33
CA ILE A 328 7.16 -3.09 -8.80
C ILE A 328 5.76 -3.25 -9.42
N PHE A 329 4.88 -4.06 -8.83
CA PHE A 329 3.50 -4.19 -9.27
C PHE A 329 2.73 -2.85 -9.16
N PHE A 330 2.87 -2.10 -8.06
CA PHE A 330 2.23 -0.78 -7.93
C PHE A 330 2.78 0.26 -8.92
N CYS A 331 4.08 0.20 -9.24
CA CYS A 331 4.65 1.01 -10.31
C CYS A 331 4.08 0.62 -11.69
N LEU A 332 3.93 -0.68 -11.97
CA LEU A 332 3.27 -1.18 -13.18
C LEU A 332 1.80 -0.74 -13.25
N THR A 333 1.06 -0.78 -12.14
CA THR A 333 -0.36 -0.39 -12.14
C THR A 333 -0.49 1.08 -12.47
N LEU A 334 0.25 1.96 -11.77
CA LEU A 334 0.30 3.39 -12.07
C LEU A 334 0.67 3.63 -13.54
N ARG A 335 1.70 2.95 -14.07
CA ARG A 335 2.17 3.13 -15.45
C ARG A 335 1.06 2.92 -16.50
N ARG A 336 0.17 1.95 -16.27
CA ARG A 336 -0.93 1.61 -17.19
C ARG A 336 -2.25 2.34 -16.89
N THR A 337 -2.48 2.80 -15.67
CA THR A 337 -3.72 3.52 -15.29
C THR A 337 -3.60 5.04 -15.48
N GLY A 338 -2.43 5.62 -15.19
CA GLY A 338 -2.31 7.07 -14.94
C GLY A 338 -2.91 7.51 -13.60
N ASP A 339 -3.28 6.54 -12.74
CA ASP A 339 -4.14 6.74 -11.59
C ASP A 339 -3.71 5.82 -10.44
N LEU A 340 -3.15 6.45 -9.40
CA LEU A 340 -2.60 5.85 -8.19
C LEU A 340 -3.69 5.35 -7.23
N TRP A 341 -4.95 5.77 -7.39
CA TRP A 341 -6.05 5.29 -6.55
C TRP A 341 -6.23 3.76 -6.64
N PHE A 342 -5.85 3.14 -7.76
CA PHE A 342 -5.80 1.67 -7.85
C PHE A 342 -4.81 1.06 -6.85
N ALA A 343 -3.60 1.61 -6.74
CA ALA A 343 -2.58 1.09 -5.84
C ALA A 343 -2.98 1.34 -4.37
N VAL A 344 -3.42 2.57 -4.05
CA VAL A 344 -3.98 2.92 -2.72
C VAL A 344 -5.12 1.98 -2.31
N GLY A 345 -6.03 1.68 -3.24
CA GLY A 345 -7.15 0.76 -2.99
C GLY A 345 -6.70 -0.69 -2.82
N PHE A 346 -5.76 -1.16 -3.64
CA PHE A 346 -5.19 -2.51 -3.52
C PHE A 346 -4.50 -2.69 -2.17
N HIS A 347 -3.56 -1.79 -1.85
CA HIS A 347 -2.76 -1.78 -0.63
C HIS A 347 -3.72 -1.82 0.59
N ALA A 348 -4.62 -0.85 0.70
CA ALA A 348 -5.56 -0.75 1.83
C ALA A 348 -6.45 -1.99 2.08
N PHE A 349 -6.76 -2.80 1.05
CA PHE A 349 -7.59 -4.00 1.16
C PHE A 349 -6.82 -5.32 1.16
N TRP A 350 -5.53 -5.28 0.84
CA TRP A 350 -4.58 -6.36 1.09
C TRP A 350 -4.33 -6.44 2.60
N ASP A 351 -3.85 -5.36 3.22
CA ASP A 351 -3.55 -5.23 4.65
C ASP A 351 -4.79 -5.49 5.52
N TRP A 352 -5.93 -4.85 5.19
CA TRP A 352 -7.21 -5.11 5.86
C TRP A 352 -7.63 -6.58 5.75
N GLY A 353 -7.28 -7.23 4.63
CA GLY A 353 -7.42 -8.66 4.46
C GLY A 353 -6.55 -9.45 5.44
N GLN A 354 -5.30 -9.05 5.65
CA GLN A 354 -4.37 -9.67 6.61
C GLN A 354 -4.81 -9.42 8.06
N THR A 355 -4.72 -8.17 8.52
CA THR A 355 -5.01 -7.74 9.89
C THR A 355 -6.43 -8.07 10.34
N TYR A 356 -7.47 -7.64 9.60
CA TYR A 356 -8.84 -7.78 10.07
C TYR A 356 -9.46 -9.12 9.64
N LEU A 357 -9.57 -9.37 8.34
CA LEU A 357 -10.39 -10.47 7.81
C LEU A 357 -9.80 -11.85 8.13
N TYR A 358 -8.54 -12.08 7.76
CA TYR A 358 -7.86 -13.36 7.94
C TYR A 358 -7.14 -13.49 9.29
N SER A 359 -6.90 -12.36 9.96
CA SER A 359 -6.37 -12.32 11.33
C SER A 359 -5.00 -12.94 11.45
N VAL A 360 -4.16 -12.57 10.49
CA VAL A 360 -2.76 -12.98 10.37
C VAL A 360 -1.86 -11.77 10.65
N PRO A 361 -0.57 -11.98 10.94
CA PRO A 361 0.37 -10.88 11.01
C PRO A 361 0.43 -10.12 9.68
N ASP A 362 0.79 -8.84 9.78
CA ASP A 362 0.71 -7.85 8.72
C ASP A 362 2.03 -7.06 8.75
N SER A 363 2.91 -7.31 7.78
CA SER A 363 4.31 -6.83 7.82
C SER A 363 5.02 -7.01 9.18
N GLY A 364 4.73 -8.09 9.89
CA GLY A 364 5.32 -8.45 11.19
C GLY A 364 4.53 -8.04 12.45
N THR A 365 3.53 -7.15 12.37
CA THR A 365 2.67 -6.83 13.53
C THR A 365 1.43 -7.73 13.60
N MET A 366 0.83 -7.88 14.78
CA MET A 366 -0.35 -8.74 14.99
C MET A 366 -1.41 -7.93 15.74
N GLU A 367 -2.30 -7.29 14.99
CA GLU A 367 -3.15 -6.23 15.50
C GLU A 367 -4.42 -6.72 16.24
N PRO A 368 -4.89 -5.99 17.27
CA PRO A 368 -6.01 -6.41 18.09
C PRO A 368 -7.37 -6.15 17.42
N GLY A 369 -8.35 -7.00 17.73
CA GLY A 369 -9.69 -6.90 17.13
C GLY A 369 -9.75 -7.44 15.71
N HIS A 370 -8.88 -8.39 15.41
CA HIS A 370 -8.93 -9.28 14.25
C HIS A 370 -10.18 -10.20 14.33
N LEU A 371 -10.79 -10.56 13.19
CA LEU A 371 -12.07 -11.27 13.11
C LEU A 371 -12.01 -12.75 13.52
N MET A 372 -10.99 -13.46 13.05
CA MET A 372 -10.79 -14.91 13.10
C MET A 372 -9.70 -15.29 14.12
N ARG A 373 -9.54 -16.58 14.41
CA ARG A 373 -8.41 -17.11 15.19
C ARG A 373 -7.71 -18.24 14.42
N PRO A 374 -6.83 -17.91 13.47
CA PRO A 374 -6.16 -18.91 12.64
C PRO A 374 -4.99 -19.60 13.36
N SER A 375 -4.37 -20.55 12.67
CA SER A 375 -3.10 -21.16 13.04
C SER A 375 -2.23 -21.46 11.81
N PHE A 376 -0.94 -21.20 11.92
CA PHE A 376 0.07 -21.53 10.93
C PHE A 376 0.68 -22.92 11.16
N ALA A 377 1.24 -23.51 10.12
CA ALA A 377 1.98 -24.77 10.15
C ALA A 377 3.09 -24.79 9.09
N GLY A 378 4.07 -25.68 9.24
CA GLY A 378 5.22 -25.75 8.35
C GLY A 378 6.27 -24.65 8.60
N PRO A 379 7.31 -24.56 7.76
CA PRO A 379 8.44 -23.64 7.96
C PRO A 379 8.10 -22.20 7.55
N ASP A 380 8.77 -21.23 8.17
CA ASP A 380 8.52 -19.79 8.00
C ASP A 380 8.57 -19.31 6.54
N TRP A 381 9.45 -19.87 5.69
CA TRP A 381 9.53 -19.52 4.26
C TRP A 381 8.27 -19.92 3.46
N LEU A 382 7.49 -20.87 3.96
CA LEU A 382 6.25 -21.33 3.35
C LEU A 382 5.02 -20.72 4.04
N SER A 383 5.03 -20.63 5.37
CA SER A 383 3.89 -20.13 6.17
C SER A 383 3.82 -18.60 6.25
N GLY A 384 4.95 -17.92 6.03
CA GLY A 384 5.12 -16.50 6.32
C GLY A 384 5.75 -16.20 7.70
N GLY A 385 5.84 -17.22 8.57
CA GLY A 385 6.48 -17.11 9.87
C GLY A 385 5.88 -15.99 10.73
N ARG A 386 6.72 -15.04 11.14
CA ARG A 386 6.30 -13.85 11.92
C ARG A 386 5.81 -12.69 11.06
N VAL A 387 6.26 -12.58 9.81
CA VAL A 387 5.91 -11.47 8.90
C VAL A 387 4.42 -11.47 8.60
N GLY A 388 3.83 -12.67 8.49
CA GLY A 388 2.52 -12.86 7.86
C GLY A 388 2.68 -13.46 6.47
N PRO A 389 1.57 -13.71 5.76
CA PRO A 389 1.58 -14.51 4.53
C PRO A 389 2.46 -13.91 3.41
N GLU A 390 2.79 -12.62 3.46
CA GLU A 390 3.77 -11.95 2.60
C GLU A 390 5.18 -12.53 2.67
N GLY A 391 5.60 -13.02 3.85
CA GLY A 391 6.86 -13.73 4.04
C GLY A 391 6.90 -15.13 3.39
N SER A 392 5.80 -15.58 2.78
CA SER A 392 5.74 -16.84 2.04
C SER A 392 6.30 -16.70 0.63
N VAL A 393 7.04 -17.71 0.16
CA VAL A 393 7.42 -17.82 -1.26
C VAL A 393 6.21 -17.87 -2.20
N LEU A 394 5.02 -18.24 -1.71
CA LEU A 394 3.79 -18.21 -2.50
C LEU A 394 3.33 -16.77 -2.84
N CYS A 395 3.74 -15.77 -2.05
CA CYS A 395 3.44 -14.36 -2.33
C CYS A 395 4.00 -13.94 -3.70
N PHE A 396 5.22 -14.35 -4.05
CA PHE A 396 5.82 -14.08 -5.37
C PHE A 396 5.03 -14.71 -6.52
N VAL A 397 4.45 -15.90 -6.32
CA VAL A 397 3.60 -16.55 -7.34
C VAL A 397 2.33 -15.72 -7.58
N VAL A 398 1.74 -15.19 -6.51
CA VAL A 398 0.59 -14.27 -6.60
C VAL A 398 1.00 -12.95 -7.26
N ILE A 399 2.12 -12.33 -6.88
CA ILE A 399 2.63 -11.08 -7.49
C ILE A 399 2.93 -11.24 -8.98
N VAL A 400 3.55 -12.35 -9.40
CA VAL A 400 3.78 -12.65 -10.83
C VAL A 400 2.44 -12.84 -11.56
N GLY A 401 1.49 -13.56 -10.95
CA GLY A 401 0.14 -13.70 -11.47
C GLY A 401 -0.58 -12.36 -11.66
N LEU A 402 -0.49 -11.47 -10.66
CA LEU A 402 -1.03 -10.11 -10.70
C LEU A 402 -0.40 -9.27 -11.80
N CYS A 403 0.93 -9.23 -11.88
CA CYS A 403 1.66 -8.53 -12.94
C CYS A 403 1.21 -8.99 -14.34
N VAL A 404 1.10 -10.31 -14.56
CA VAL A 404 0.68 -10.87 -15.85
C VAL A 404 -0.79 -10.58 -16.16
N ALA A 405 -1.70 -10.77 -15.18
CA ALA A 405 -3.12 -10.50 -15.36
C ALA A 405 -3.39 -9.01 -15.62
N PHE A 406 -2.75 -8.13 -14.85
CA PHE A 406 -2.91 -6.69 -14.97
C PHE A 406 -2.31 -6.15 -16.27
N ALA A 407 -1.09 -6.59 -16.66
CA ALA A 407 -0.46 -6.18 -17.91
C ALA A 407 -1.23 -6.63 -19.16
N ARG A 408 -1.99 -7.74 -19.07
CA ARG A 408 -2.95 -8.19 -20.09
C ARG A 408 -4.23 -7.37 -20.08
N ARG A 409 -4.77 -7.03 -18.90
CA ARG A 409 -6.03 -6.27 -18.74
C ARG A 409 -5.92 -4.78 -19.08
N TYR A 410 -4.76 -4.18 -18.85
CA TYR A 410 -4.46 -2.76 -19.06
C TYR A 410 -3.23 -2.63 -19.97
N ARG A 411 -3.41 -2.79 -21.28
CA ARG A 411 -2.30 -2.85 -22.26
C ARG A 411 -1.64 -1.49 -22.53
N GLU A 412 -2.43 -0.43 -22.51
CA GLU A 412 -2.00 0.96 -22.77
C GLU A 412 -1.10 1.50 -21.64
N VAL A 413 -0.17 2.39 -21.99
CA VAL A 413 0.56 3.22 -21.03
C VAL A 413 -0.17 4.56 -20.92
N LYS A 414 -0.51 4.97 -19.69
CA LYS A 414 -1.29 6.20 -19.42
C LYS A 414 -0.57 7.19 -18.51
N PHE A 415 0.32 6.71 -17.62
CA PHE A 415 1.18 7.61 -16.83
C PHE A 415 2.38 8.05 -17.67
N GLY A 416 2.13 9.05 -18.51
CA GLY A 416 3.15 9.76 -19.26
C GLY A 416 4.00 10.64 -18.35
N VAL A 417 5.01 10.07 -17.69
CA VAL A 417 6.17 10.87 -17.27
C VAL A 417 6.87 11.32 -18.53
N GLY A 418 6.58 12.54 -18.96
CA GLY A 418 7.18 13.13 -20.16
C GLY A 418 8.70 13.18 -20.01
N THR A 419 9.40 12.67 -21.02
CA THR A 419 10.77 13.13 -21.27
C THR A 419 10.71 14.63 -21.53
N GLU A 420 11.64 15.40 -20.96
CA GLU A 420 11.67 16.84 -21.15
C GLU A 420 12.31 17.21 -22.51
N SER A 421 11.65 16.75 -23.57
CA SER A 421 12.09 16.79 -24.96
C SER A 421 10.96 17.38 -25.81
N GLY A 422 10.99 18.69 -26.05
CA GLY A 422 9.98 19.39 -26.85
C GLY A 422 9.13 20.42 -26.10
N VAL A 423 9.79 21.42 -25.50
CA VAL A 423 9.46 22.85 -25.66
C VAL A 423 10.80 23.56 -25.89
#